data_AF-A0A1S8X6N2-F1
#
_entry.id   AF-A0A1S8X6N2-F1
#
_cell.length_a   1.000
_cell.length_b   1.000
_cell.length_c   1.000
_cell.angle_alpha   90.00
_cell.angle_beta   90.00
_cell.angle_gamma   90.00
#
_symmetry.space_group_name_H-M   'P 1'
#
loop_
_entity.id
_entity.type
_entity.pdbx_description
1 polymer ?
#
loop_
_entity_poly.entity_id
_entity_poly.type
_entity_poly.pdbx_seq_one_letter_code
_entity_poly.pdbx_strand_id
1 'polypeptide(L)'
;MKGRLHARTFSFDENFKLYDHNIFIGCLLKSPGVVRALKEDGLAEYRQLLVEKVPCGSTEMTICSKIKALTARENGMIKKCYDDVIQSVLVSDELRKFFLDEEHYPFSEVSAAQRAEFLFRLFAHVCIGGELCQSEENIDVYIEFTRKLYRDLLSVQKNPDTKELQIVSLVYKVELEDDTGVVFPSTVRHPNTFFYAIVDPFKRNVILLYHIFGCGDF
;
A
#
# COMPACT_ATOMS: atom_id res chain seq x y z
N MET A 1 5.02 -11.26 -4.91
CA MET A 1 5.19 -9.90 -5.46
C MET A 1 6.46 -9.72 -6.31
N LYS A 2 7.27 -10.77 -6.52
CA LYS A 2 8.56 -10.67 -7.23
C LYS A 2 8.35 -10.17 -8.66
N GLY A 3 9.12 -9.16 -9.06
CA GLY A 3 9.09 -8.60 -10.42
C GLY A 3 7.87 -7.74 -10.75
N ARG A 4 6.94 -7.53 -9.81
CA ARG A 4 5.71 -6.74 -10.05
C ARG A 4 5.43 -5.67 -8.99
N LEU A 5 6.22 -5.62 -7.91
CA LEU A 5 6.20 -4.52 -6.94
C LEU A 5 7.32 -3.53 -7.29
N HIS A 6 6.93 -2.28 -7.52
CA HIS A 6 7.85 -1.22 -7.94
C HIS A 6 7.76 -0.05 -6.97
N ALA A 7 8.91 0.53 -6.66
CA ALA A 7 9.03 1.80 -5.97
C ALA A 7 9.97 2.70 -6.78
N ARG A 8 9.43 3.74 -7.43
CA ARG A 8 10.20 4.70 -8.22
C ARG A 8 10.21 6.06 -7.53
N THR A 9 11.39 6.61 -7.28
CA THR A 9 11.55 7.91 -6.62
C THR A 9 11.86 9.00 -7.62
N PHE A 10 11.14 10.12 -7.53
CA PHE A 10 11.34 11.31 -8.35
C PHE A 10 11.51 12.53 -7.45
N SER A 11 12.31 13.51 -7.87
CA SER A 11 12.40 14.83 -7.25
C SER A 11 11.57 15.85 -8.00
N PHE A 12 11.11 16.89 -7.31
CA PHE A 12 10.40 18.01 -7.91
C PHE A 12 10.88 19.35 -7.33
N ASP A 13 10.80 20.43 -8.10
CA ASP A 13 11.31 21.75 -7.67
C ASP A 13 10.22 22.68 -7.14
N GLU A 14 8.96 22.43 -7.51
CA GLU A 14 7.84 23.26 -7.11
C GLU A 14 7.47 23.10 -5.63
N ASN A 15 7.01 24.17 -4.99
CA ASN A 15 6.53 24.09 -3.61
C ASN A 15 5.19 23.33 -3.57
N PHE A 16 5.20 22.14 -2.96
CA PHE A 16 4.01 21.32 -2.82
C PHE A 16 2.97 21.99 -1.89
N LYS A 17 1.77 22.24 -2.41
CA LYS A 17 0.64 22.76 -1.63
C LYS A 17 -0.36 21.64 -1.36
N LEU A 18 -0.68 21.41 -0.09
CA LEU A 18 -1.57 20.35 0.39
C LEU A 18 -2.95 20.29 -0.31
N TYR A 19 -3.53 21.46 -0.62
CA TYR A 19 -4.83 21.57 -1.27
C TYR A 19 -4.79 21.27 -2.77
N ASP A 20 -3.59 21.14 -3.35
CA ASP A 20 -3.39 21.01 -4.79
C ASP A 20 -2.88 19.63 -5.21
N HIS A 21 -3.06 18.63 -4.34
CA HIS A 21 -2.54 17.28 -4.55
C HIS A 21 -3.01 16.64 -5.87
N ASN A 22 -4.26 16.91 -6.29
CA ASN A 22 -4.78 16.43 -7.58
C ASN A 22 -4.03 17.04 -8.77
N ILE A 23 -3.79 18.35 -8.74
CA ILE A 23 -3.05 19.03 -9.82
C ILE A 23 -1.60 18.57 -9.81
N PHE A 24 -0.97 18.50 -8.63
CA PHE A 24 0.40 18.02 -8.50
C PHE A 24 0.58 16.61 -9.06
N ILE A 25 -0.25 15.65 -8.63
CA ILE A 25 -0.17 14.26 -9.11
C ILE A 25 -0.50 14.20 -10.61
N GLY A 26 -1.47 14.98 -11.08
CA GLY A 26 -1.80 15.09 -12.50
C GLY A 26 -0.65 15.62 -13.36
N CYS A 27 0.09 16.63 -12.88
CA CYS A 27 1.28 17.15 -13.54
C CYS A 27 2.45 16.16 -13.48
N LEU A 28 2.65 15.52 -12.32
CA LEU A 28 3.68 14.50 -12.12
C LEU A 28 3.54 13.36 -13.13
N LEU A 29 2.32 12.82 -13.28
CA LEU A 29 2.03 11.71 -14.19
C LEU A 29 2.05 12.10 -15.67
N LYS A 30 2.10 13.39 -15.99
CA LYS A 30 2.33 13.92 -17.35
C LYS A 30 3.79 14.27 -17.61
N SER A 31 4.63 14.28 -16.57
CA SER A 31 6.05 14.58 -16.72
C SER A 31 6.74 13.52 -17.60
N PRO A 32 7.50 13.91 -18.65
CA PRO A 32 8.10 12.96 -19.58
C PRO A 32 8.96 11.88 -18.90
N GLY A 33 9.68 12.25 -17.83
CA GLY A 33 10.52 11.30 -17.08
C GLY A 33 9.70 10.26 -16.32
N VAL A 34 8.57 10.66 -15.73
CA VAL A 34 7.65 9.77 -15.01
C VAL A 34 6.88 8.90 -15.99
N VAL A 35 6.34 9.47 -17.07
CA VAL A 35 5.64 8.74 -18.13
C VAL A 35 6.54 7.66 -18.72
N ARG A 36 7.80 8.01 -19.06
CA ARG A 36 8.76 7.04 -19.60
C ARG A 36 9.00 5.89 -18.61
N ALA A 37 9.16 6.22 -17.34
CA ALA A 37 9.37 5.23 -16.29
C ALA A 37 8.17 4.29 -16.14
N LEU A 38 6.95 4.82 -16.09
CA LEU A 38 5.75 4.00 -15.87
C LEU A 38 5.26 3.28 -17.14
N LYS A 39 5.61 3.76 -18.34
CA LYS A 39 5.27 3.09 -19.61
C LYS A 39 5.86 1.69 -19.70
N GLU A 40 7.07 1.48 -19.16
CA GLU A 40 7.70 0.16 -19.08
C GLU A 40 6.90 -0.80 -18.20
N ASP A 41 6.13 -0.28 -17.24
CA ASP A 41 5.35 -1.05 -16.27
C ASP A 41 3.85 -1.07 -16.59
N GLY A 42 3.47 -0.70 -17.82
CA GLY A 42 2.08 -0.81 -18.32
C GLY A 42 1.22 0.44 -18.20
N LEU A 43 1.80 1.63 -17.97
CA LEU A 43 1.03 2.88 -18.04
C LEU A 43 0.46 3.10 -19.44
N ALA A 44 -0.87 3.07 -19.53
CA ALA A 44 -1.64 3.39 -20.73
C ALA A 44 -2.09 4.85 -20.76
N GLU A 45 -2.67 5.28 -21.89
CA GLU A 45 -3.38 6.55 -21.95
C GLU A 45 -4.59 6.52 -21.03
N TYR A 46 -4.82 7.61 -20.30
CA TYR A 46 -5.92 7.76 -19.35
C TYR A 46 -6.60 9.11 -19.55
N ARG A 47 -7.88 9.19 -19.19
CA ARG A 47 -8.70 10.41 -19.31
C ARG A 47 -8.97 11.05 -17.96
N GLN A 48 -9.09 10.24 -16.93
CA GLN A 48 -9.45 10.66 -15.59
C GLN A 48 -8.42 10.19 -14.57
N LEU A 49 -8.13 11.07 -13.61
CA LEU A 49 -7.26 10.81 -12.47
C LEU A 49 -8.13 10.81 -11.20
N LEU A 50 -8.16 9.68 -10.51
CA LEU A 50 -8.76 9.56 -9.19
C LEU A 50 -7.64 9.55 -8.14
N VAL A 51 -7.78 10.39 -7.13
CA VAL A 51 -6.84 10.46 -6.02
C VAL A 51 -7.61 10.42 -4.72
N GLU A 52 -7.25 9.46 -3.87
CA GLU A 52 -7.78 9.32 -2.51
C GLU A 52 -6.66 9.64 -1.52
N LYS A 53 -6.89 10.59 -0.61
CA LYS A 53 -5.95 10.84 0.49
C LYS A 53 -5.99 9.68 1.48
N VAL A 54 -4.84 9.08 1.74
CA VAL A 54 -4.70 7.97 2.68
C VAL A 54 -4.09 8.49 3.99
N PRO A 55 -4.78 8.34 5.14
CA PRO A 55 -4.22 8.67 6.44
C PRO A 55 -2.92 7.90 6.71
N CYS A 56 -1.89 8.55 7.24
CA CYS A 56 -0.60 7.93 7.56
C CYS A 56 -0.01 8.51 8.85
N GLY A 57 -0.83 8.61 9.89
CA GLY A 57 -0.44 9.22 11.17
C GLY A 57 0.26 8.26 12.12
N SER A 58 0.11 6.95 11.90
CA SER A 58 0.60 5.92 12.81
C SER A 58 2.13 5.78 12.75
N THR A 59 2.83 6.17 13.82
CA THR A 59 4.28 5.94 13.99
C THR A 59 4.59 4.61 14.67
N GLU A 60 3.61 4.06 15.39
CA GLU A 60 3.70 2.80 16.10
C GLU A 60 3.10 1.64 15.30
N MET A 61 3.59 0.42 15.54
CA MET A 61 3.10 -0.80 14.90
C MET A 61 1.91 -1.44 15.65
N THR A 62 1.16 -0.65 16.42
CA THR A 62 0.09 -1.14 17.30
C THR A 62 -0.99 -1.89 16.56
N ILE A 63 -1.36 -1.45 15.35
CA ILE A 63 -2.33 -2.14 14.51
C ILE A 63 -1.84 -3.52 14.06
N CYS A 64 -0.54 -3.65 13.74
CA CYS A 64 0.06 -4.93 13.39
C CYS A 64 0.05 -5.90 14.58
N SER A 65 0.39 -5.40 15.77
CA SER A 65 0.30 -6.17 17.02
C SER A 65 -1.14 -6.61 17.33
N LYS A 66 -2.13 -5.75 17.07
CA LYS A 66 -3.55 -6.09 17.22
C LYS A 66 -3.95 -7.21 16.26
N ILE A 67 -3.55 -7.13 15.00
CA ILE A 67 -3.84 -8.18 14.00
C ILE A 67 -3.15 -9.49 14.40
N LYS A 68 -1.91 -9.46 14.89
CA LYS A 68 -1.22 -10.63 15.45
C LYS A 68 -2.03 -11.31 16.56
N ALA A 69 -2.57 -10.55 17.51
CA ALA A 69 -3.38 -11.10 18.58
C ALA A 69 -4.67 -11.79 18.07
N LEU A 70 -5.23 -11.30 16.96
CA LEU A 70 -6.43 -11.87 16.34
C LEU A 70 -6.10 -13.15 15.55
N THR A 71 -5.04 -13.15 14.75
CA THR A 71 -4.80 -14.16 13.69
C THR A 71 -3.70 -15.17 14.01
N ALA A 72 -2.87 -14.92 15.04
CA ALA A 72 -1.73 -15.77 15.39
C ALA A 72 -1.75 -16.21 16.86
N ARG A 73 -0.90 -17.17 17.20
CA ARG A 73 -0.58 -17.58 18.58
C ARG A 73 0.42 -16.60 19.20
N GLU A 74 0.62 -16.68 20.52
CA GLU A 74 1.57 -15.82 21.25
C GLU A 74 3.00 -15.90 20.67
N ASN A 75 3.42 -17.07 20.20
CA ASN A 75 4.72 -17.30 19.58
C ASN A 75 4.83 -16.81 18.11
N GLY A 76 3.80 -16.13 17.59
CA GLY A 76 3.77 -15.59 16.23
C GLY A 76 3.29 -16.58 15.15
N MET A 77 3.10 -17.86 15.47
CA MET A 77 2.59 -18.83 14.49
C MET A 77 1.16 -18.49 14.08
N ILE A 78 0.96 -18.29 12.78
CA ILE A 78 -0.34 -17.94 12.21
C ILE A 78 -1.28 -19.16 12.36
N LYS A 79 -2.50 -18.92 12.82
CA LYS A 79 -3.53 -19.97 12.95
C LYS A 79 -3.94 -20.42 11.54
N LYS A 80 -3.94 -21.73 11.30
CA LYS A 80 -4.42 -22.31 10.02
C LYS A 80 -5.95 -22.32 10.00
N CYS A 81 -6.52 -22.23 8.80
CA CYS A 81 -7.95 -22.41 8.55
C CYS A 81 -8.17 -23.45 7.45
N TYR A 82 -9.42 -23.79 7.16
CA TYR A 82 -9.72 -24.61 5.98
C TYR A 82 -9.35 -23.86 4.70
N ASP A 83 -8.89 -24.62 3.71
CA ASP A 83 -8.57 -24.07 2.39
C ASP A 83 -9.83 -23.51 1.74
N ASP A 84 -9.75 -22.26 1.31
CA ASP A 84 -10.80 -21.56 0.60
C ASP A 84 -10.20 -20.65 -0.48
N VAL A 85 -10.98 -20.28 -1.49
CA VAL A 85 -10.54 -19.34 -2.53
C VAL A 85 -11.35 -18.06 -2.41
N ILE A 86 -10.71 -17.02 -1.87
CA ILE A 86 -11.33 -15.72 -1.61
C ILE A 86 -10.66 -14.69 -2.51
N GLN A 87 -11.45 -13.97 -3.33
CA GLN A 87 -10.95 -12.95 -4.25
C GLN A 87 -9.81 -13.44 -5.16
N SER A 88 -9.89 -14.70 -5.63
CA SER A 88 -8.88 -15.37 -6.46
C SER A 88 -7.54 -15.69 -5.76
N VAL A 89 -7.52 -15.68 -4.42
CA VAL A 89 -6.37 -16.09 -3.60
C VAL A 89 -6.74 -17.36 -2.83
N LEU A 90 -5.90 -18.40 -2.91
CA LEU A 90 -6.02 -19.59 -2.06
C LEU A 90 -5.66 -19.23 -0.62
N VAL A 91 -6.61 -19.23 0.30
CA VAL A 91 -6.46 -18.91 1.72
C VAL A 91 -6.42 -20.21 2.53
N SER A 92 -5.39 -20.37 3.36
CA SER A 92 -5.19 -21.54 4.24
C SER A 92 -4.85 -21.13 5.68
N ASP A 93 -4.97 -19.85 5.99
CA ASP A 93 -4.64 -19.28 7.30
C ASP A 93 -5.52 -18.08 7.66
N GLU A 94 -5.66 -17.85 8.96
CA GLU A 94 -6.49 -16.81 9.55
C GLU A 94 -5.99 -15.39 9.24
N LEU A 95 -4.71 -15.22 8.90
CA LEU A 95 -4.14 -13.91 8.58
C LEU A 95 -4.60 -13.43 7.20
N ARG A 96 -4.48 -14.27 6.17
CA ARG A 96 -4.97 -13.92 4.82
C ARG A 96 -6.49 -13.89 4.80
N LYS A 97 -7.16 -14.79 5.53
CA LYS A 97 -8.61 -14.72 5.71
C LYS A 97 -9.05 -13.38 6.29
N PHE A 98 -8.38 -12.90 7.35
CA PHE A 98 -8.66 -11.60 7.95
C PHE A 98 -8.60 -10.43 6.95
N PHE A 99 -7.70 -10.46 5.96
CA PHE A 99 -7.57 -9.37 4.99
C PHE A 99 -8.50 -9.50 3.77
N LEU A 100 -8.97 -10.70 3.46
CA LEU A 100 -9.72 -10.98 2.22
C LEU A 100 -11.22 -11.20 2.46
N ASP A 101 -11.61 -11.60 3.66
CA ASP A 101 -13.00 -11.85 4.06
C ASP A 101 -13.48 -10.75 5.00
N GLU A 102 -14.25 -9.79 4.46
CA GLU A 102 -14.80 -8.67 5.22
C GLU A 102 -15.90 -9.10 6.22
N GLU A 103 -16.52 -10.26 6.01
CA GLU A 103 -17.53 -10.82 6.91
C GLU A 103 -16.90 -11.60 8.09
N HIS A 104 -15.57 -11.80 8.05
CA HIS A 104 -14.85 -12.50 9.08
C HIS A 104 -14.92 -11.74 10.42
N TYR A 105 -15.40 -12.39 11.48
CA TYR A 105 -15.62 -11.73 12.79
C TYR A 105 -14.41 -10.90 13.28
N PRO A 106 -13.16 -11.41 13.26
CA PRO A 106 -11.98 -10.62 13.62
C PRO A 106 -11.78 -9.33 12.82
N PHE A 107 -12.24 -9.25 11.56
CA PHE A 107 -12.15 -8.03 10.77
C PHE A 107 -12.88 -6.87 11.47
N SER A 108 -14.06 -7.15 12.04
CA SER A 108 -14.90 -6.19 12.77
C SER A 108 -14.20 -5.55 13.98
N GLU A 109 -13.21 -6.21 14.57
CA GLU A 109 -12.43 -5.70 15.71
C GLU A 109 -11.51 -4.53 15.33
N VAL A 110 -11.21 -4.33 14.04
CA VAL A 110 -10.43 -3.19 13.55
C VAL A 110 -11.37 -2.12 13.01
N SER A 111 -11.28 -0.89 13.50
CA SER A 111 -12.21 0.18 13.09
C SER A 111 -11.96 0.65 11.66
N ALA A 112 -12.97 1.24 11.02
CA ALA A 112 -12.84 1.79 9.66
C ALA A 112 -11.69 2.81 9.55
N ALA A 113 -11.46 3.64 10.58
CA ALA A 113 -10.34 4.58 10.62
C ALA A 113 -8.98 3.86 10.65
N GLN A 114 -8.86 2.77 11.43
CA GLN A 114 -7.64 1.96 11.46
C GLN A 114 -7.40 1.24 10.13
N ARG A 115 -8.45 0.74 9.47
CA ARG A 115 -8.36 0.11 8.14
C ARG A 115 -7.97 1.12 7.06
N ALA A 116 -8.38 2.37 7.21
CA ALA A 116 -8.05 3.44 6.27
C ALA A 116 -6.57 3.85 6.32
N GLU A 117 -5.88 3.67 7.45
CA GLU A 117 -4.46 4.03 7.62
C GLU A 117 -3.56 3.29 6.64
N PHE A 118 -2.56 4.00 6.11
CA PHE A 118 -1.59 3.46 5.16
C PHE A 118 -0.82 2.27 5.74
N LEU A 119 -0.51 2.29 7.05
CA LEU A 119 0.16 1.17 7.70
C LEU A 119 -0.67 -0.12 7.62
N PHE A 120 -1.99 -0.04 7.82
CA PHE A 120 -2.88 -1.18 7.67
C PHE A 120 -2.90 -1.69 6.23
N ARG A 121 -3.09 -0.78 5.26
CA ARG A 121 -3.13 -1.13 3.83
C ARG A 121 -1.82 -1.77 3.38
N LEU A 122 -0.68 -1.20 3.77
CA LEU A 122 0.64 -1.74 3.45
C LEU A 122 0.85 -3.13 4.07
N PHE A 123 0.45 -3.33 5.32
CA PHE A 123 0.54 -4.62 5.98
C PHE A 123 -0.34 -5.68 5.28
N ALA A 124 -1.56 -5.30 4.86
CA ALA A 124 -2.43 -6.17 4.07
C ALA A 124 -1.76 -6.58 2.75
N HIS A 125 -1.18 -5.62 2.01
CA HIS A 125 -0.49 -5.89 0.75
C HIS A 125 0.68 -6.87 0.90
N VAL A 126 1.45 -6.72 1.98
CA VAL A 126 2.56 -7.62 2.33
C VAL A 126 2.04 -9.02 2.66
N CYS A 127 0.99 -9.14 3.48
CA CYS A 127 0.45 -10.43 3.92
C CYS A 127 -0.28 -11.20 2.80
N ILE A 128 -1.00 -10.50 1.91
CA ILE A 128 -1.68 -11.13 0.77
C ILE A 128 -0.65 -11.65 -0.25
N GLY A 129 0.40 -10.86 -0.52
CA GLY A 129 1.49 -11.29 -1.40
C GLY A 129 1.11 -11.36 -2.90
N GLY A 130 1.96 -11.97 -3.70
CA GLY A 130 1.70 -12.13 -5.15
C GLY A 130 1.17 -13.51 -5.48
N GLU A 131 0.86 -13.75 -6.76
CA GLU A 131 0.33 -15.03 -7.24
C GLU A 131 1.28 -16.21 -6.94
N LEU A 132 2.58 -16.01 -7.16
CA LEU A 132 3.63 -16.98 -6.83
C LEU A 132 4.31 -16.58 -5.51
N CYS A 133 3.61 -16.75 -4.38
CA CYS A 133 4.15 -16.43 -3.05
C CYS A 133 4.41 -17.70 -2.24
N GLN A 134 5.59 -17.77 -1.60
CA GLN A 134 5.80 -18.66 -0.46
C GLN A 134 5.38 -17.91 0.78
N SER A 135 4.23 -18.28 1.35
CA SER A 135 3.72 -17.64 2.56
C SER A 135 4.54 -18.06 3.78
N GLU A 136 4.96 -17.09 4.57
CA GLU A 136 5.56 -17.30 5.88
C GLU A 136 4.51 -17.79 6.88
N GLU A 137 4.92 -18.68 7.79
CA GLU A 137 4.04 -19.22 8.84
C GLU A 137 4.04 -18.38 10.12
N ASN A 138 5.01 -17.49 10.26
CA ASN A 138 5.15 -16.63 11.43
C ASN A 138 4.87 -15.17 11.06
N ILE A 139 3.87 -14.57 11.72
CA ILE A 139 3.44 -13.20 11.44
C ILE A 139 4.52 -12.16 11.76
N ASP A 140 5.43 -12.45 12.71
CA ASP A 140 6.47 -11.51 13.11
C ASP A 140 7.42 -11.18 11.95
N VAL A 141 7.58 -12.10 10.98
CA VAL A 141 8.35 -11.85 9.75
C VAL A 141 7.69 -10.76 8.91
N TYR A 142 6.36 -10.82 8.71
CA TYR A 142 5.61 -9.81 7.99
C TYR A 142 5.61 -8.46 8.71
N ILE A 143 5.47 -8.47 10.04
CA ILE A 143 5.48 -7.24 10.87
C ILE A 143 6.84 -6.57 10.77
N GLU A 144 7.93 -7.33 10.87
CA GLU A 144 9.28 -6.79 10.77
C GLU A 144 9.55 -6.21 9.37
N PHE A 145 9.17 -6.94 8.32
CA PHE A 145 9.32 -6.47 6.94
C PHE A 145 8.52 -5.19 6.70
N THR A 146 7.25 -5.17 7.11
CA THR A 146 6.36 -4.01 6.96
C THR A 146 6.90 -2.81 7.74
N ARG A 147 7.46 -3.03 8.93
CA ARG A 147 8.10 -1.97 9.72
C ARG A 147 9.29 -1.35 9.01
N LYS A 148 10.15 -2.15 8.37
CA LYS A 148 11.28 -1.65 7.59
C LYS A 148 10.79 -0.88 6.37
N LEU A 149 9.89 -1.49 5.58
CA LEU A 149 9.32 -0.88 4.40
C LEU A 149 8.61 0.45 4.70
N TYR A 150 7.79 0.50 5.75
CA TYR A 150 7.08 1.71 6.16
C TYR A 150 8.02 2.87 6.53
N ARG A 151 9.16 2.54 7.18
CA ARG A 151 10.20 3.53 7.55
C ARG A 151 11.02 4.00 6.35
N ASP A 152 11.21 3.14 5.35
CA ASP A 152 11.91 3.51 4.12
C ASP A 152 11.04 4.38 3.20
N LEU A 153 9.72 4.19 3.24
CA LEU A 153 8.76 4.94 2.44
C LEU A 153 8.40 6.31 3.03
N LEU A 154 8.31 6.42 4.36
CA LEU A 154 7.82 7.63 5.03
C LEU A 154 8.93 8.35 5.80
N SER A 155 8.90 9.68 5.70
CA SER A 155 9.73 10.56 6.51
C SER A 155 9.02 10.97 7.78
N VAL A 156 9.79 11.05 8.87
CA VAL A 156 9.36 11.60 10.16
C VAL A 156 10.19 12.82 10.53
N GLN A 157 9.58 13.75 11.26
CA GLN A 157 10.25 14.90 11.85
C GLN A 157 9.81 15.06 13.30
N LYS A 158 10.70 15.61 14.13
CA LYS A 158 10.32 16.02 15.48
C LYS A 158 9.51 17.32 15.41
N ASN A 159 8.30 17.30 15.92
CA ASN A 159 7.47 18.49 16.03
C ASN A 159 8.17 19.50 16.97
N PRO A 160 8.38 20.76 16.55
CA PRO A 160 9.12 21.74 17.34
C PRO A 160 8.42 22.09 18.66
N ASP A 161 7.09 22.03 18.69
CA ASP A 161 6.27 22.39 19.83
C ASP A 161 6.06 21.21 20.78
N THR A 162 5.58 20.07 20.27
CA THR A 162 5.24 18.90 21.11
C THR A 162 6.45 18.03 21.44
N LYS A 163 7.57 18.19 20.72
CA LYS A 163 8.76 17.32 20.77
C LYS A 163 8.52 15.86 20.38
N GLU A 164 7.34 15.51 19.90
CA GLU A 164 7.00 14.16 19.43
C GLU A 164 7.41 13.96 17.96
N LEU A 165 7.62 12.71 17.56
CA LEU A 165 7.85 12.37 16.16
C LEU A 165 6.51 12.36 15.41
N GLN A 166 6.43 13.10 14.32
CA GLN A 166 5.28 13.12 13.42
C GLN A 166 5.71 12.71 12.01
N ILE A 167 4.83 12.02 11.29
CA ILE A 167 5.02 11.71 9.87
C ILE A 167 4.76 12.99 9.07
N VAL A 168 5.71 13.33 8.19
CA VAL A 168 5.61 14.51 7.30
C VAL A 168 5.24 14.14 5.87
N SER A 169 5.42 12.87 5.50
CA SER A 169 5.00 12.35 4.20
C SER A 169 3.48 12.34 4.08
N LEU A 170 3.01 12.49 2.85
CA LEU A 170 1.59 12.49 2.48
C LEU A 170 1.35 11.34 1.51
N VAL A 171 0.40 10.48 1.82
CA VAL A 171 0.10 9.30 1.00
C VAL A 171 -1.21 9.50 0.26
N TYR A 172 -1.17 9.18 -1.03
CA TYR A 172 -2.33 9.24 -1.92
C TYR A 172 -2.46 7.93 -2.67
N LYS A 173 -3.63 7.29 -2.62
CA LYS A 173 -3.96 6.19 -3.53
C LYS A 173 -4.40 6.80 -4.85
N VAL A 174 -3.88 6.27 -5.94
CA VAL A 174 -4.08 6.79 -7.29
C VAL A 174 -4.66 5.71 -8.18
N GLU A 175 -5.71 6.06 -8.92
CA GLU A 175 -6.28 5.23 -9.98
C GLU A 175 -6.39 6.06 -11.25
N LEU A 176 -5.99 5.49 -12.38
CA LEU A 176 -6.09 6.14 -13.69
C LEU A 176 -7.19 5.42 -14.47
N GLU A 177 -8.13 6.20 -15.00
CA GLU A 177 -9.31 5.68 -15.68
C GLU A 177 -9.43 6.21 -17.11
N ASP A 178 -9.99 5.38 -17.99
CA ASP A 178 -10.49 5.73 -19.32
C ASP A 178 -11.99 5.44 -19.43
N ASP A 179 -12.53 5.41 -20.66
CA ASP A 179 -13.95 5.14 -20.90
C ASP A 179 -14.39 3.72 -20.49
N THR A 180 -13.44 2.80 -20.33
CA THR A 180 -13.67 1.38 -19.99
C THR A 180 -13.50 1.08 -18.50
N GLY A 181 -12.90 2.00 -17.74
CA GLY A 181 -12.67 1.90 -16.31
C GLY A 181 -11.21 2.13 -15.94
N VAL A 182 -10.75 1.52 -14.85
CA VAL A 182 -9.36 1.64 -14.37
C VAL A 182 -8.41 1.00 -15.37
N VAL A 183 -7.44 1.76 -15.87
CA VAL A 183 -6.40 1.29 -16.80
C VAL A 183 -5.05 1.10 -16.11
N PHE A 184 -4.79 1.81 -15.01
CA PHE A 184 -3.57 1.68 -14.22
C PHE A 184 -3.90 1.74 -12.73
N PRO A 185 -3.35 0.83 -11.89
CA PRO A 185 -2.28 -0.15 -12.20
C PRO A 185 -2.71 -1.37 -13.04
N SER A 186 -3.99 -1.72 -13.11
CA SER A 186 -4.48 -2.80 -13.98
C SER A 186 -5.98 -2.66 -14.26
N THR A 187 -6.42 -3.17 -15.42
CA THR A 187 -7.84 -3.34 -15.75
C THR A 187 -8.51 -4.49 -14.98
N VAL A 188 -7.72 -5.41 -14.44
CA VAL A 188 -8.22 -6.51 -13.60
C VAL A 188 -8.17 -6.07 -12.14
N ARG A 189 -9.35 -5.99 -11.51
CA ARG A 189 -9.47 -5.69 -10.08
C ARG A 189 -8.94 -6.85 -9.25
N HIS A 190 -8.06 -6.55 -8.31
CA HIS A 190 -7.55 -7.50 -7.34
C HIS A 190 -7.21 -6.77 -6.03
N PRO A 191 -7.48 -7.35 -4.84
CA PRO A 191 -7.21 -6.70 -3.54
C PRO A 191 -5.74 -6.30 -3.36
N ASN A 192 -4.83 -7.04 -3.99
CA ASN A 192 -3.41 -6.73 -3.99
C ASN A 192 -2.91 -6.10 -5.29
N THR A 193 -3.74 -5.34 -6.00
CA THR A 193 -3.32 -4.47 -7.10
C THR A 193 -3.54 -3.02 -6.65
N PHE A 194 -2.47 -2.23 -6.57
CA PHE A 194 -2.52 -0.89 -5.97
C PHE A 194 -1.50 0.07 -6.58
N PHE A 195 -1.76 1.36 -6.43
CA PHE A 195 -0.84 2.43 -6.79
C PHE A 195 -0.96 3.58 -5.78
N TYR A 196 0.18 3.93 -5.18
CA TYR A 196 0.32 5.01 -4.21
C TYR A 196 1.34 6.04 -4.70
N ALA A 197 1.03 7.32 -4.51
CA ALA A 197 1.98 8.42 -4.57
C ALA A 197 2.26 8.89 -3.13
N ILE A 198 3.51 8.78 -2.72
CA ILE A 198 3.97 9.15 -1.38
C ILE A 198 4.84 10.39 -1.52
N VAL A 199 4.33 11.54 -1.12
CA VAL A 199 4.96 12.85 -1.30
C VAL A 199 5.64 13.27 0.01
N ASP A 200 6.93 13.60 -0.05
CA ASP A 200 7.61 14.34 1.01
C ASP A 200 7.78 15.80 0.56
N PRO A 201 7.00 16.75 1.12
CA PRO A 201 7.08 18.14 0.72
C PRO A 201 8.38 18.82 1.15
N PHE A 202 9.08 18.28 2.17
CA PHE A 202 10.31 18.87 2.71
C PHE A 202 11.54 18.40 1.94
N LYS A 203 11.63 17.10 1.66
CA LYS A 203 12.68 16.54 0.78
C LYS A 203 12.43 16.82 -0.70
N ARG A 204 11.23 17.31 -1.04
CA ARG A 204 10.75 17.54 -2.40
C ARG A 204 10.92 16.32 -3.30
N ASN A 205 10.53 15.17 -2.77
CA ASN A 205 10.53 13.92 -3.51
C ASN A 205 9.16 13.25 -3.43
N VAL A 206 8.92 12.40 -4.40
CA VAL A 206 7.73 11.56 -4.48
C VAL A 206 8.14 10.14 -4.80
N ILE A 207 7.62 9.19 -4.05
CA ILE A 207 7.77 7.76 -4.29
C ILE A 207 6.46 7.28 -4.92
N LEU A 208 6.57 6.74 -6.12
CA LEU A 208 5.49 6.01 -6.80
C LEU A 208 5.64 4.53 -6.46
N LEU A 209 4.77 4.05 -5.58
CA LEU A 209 4.73 2.66 -5.12
C LEU A 209 3.52 1.96 -5.73
N TYR A 210 3.73 0.94 -6.54
CA TYR A 210 2.63 0.18 -7.15
C TYR A 210 2.96 -1.31 -7.25
N HIS A 211 1.89 -2.09 -7.26
CA HIS A 211 1.94 -3.52 -7.51
C HIS A 211 0.78 -3.93 -8.40
N ILE A 212 1.07 -4.79 -9.38
CA ILE A 212 0.07 -5.42 -10.23
C ILE A 212 0.07 -6.90 -9.89
N PHE A 213 -1.03 -7.42 -9.34
CA PHE A 213 -1.15 -8.84 -9.04
C PHE A 213 -1.05 -9.70 -10.31
N GLY A 214 -0.37 -10.84 -10.18
CA GLY A 214 -0.15 -11.81 -11.26
C GLY A 214 1.25 -12.44 -11.22
N CYS A 215 1.53 -13.31 -12.19
CA CYS A 215 2.87 -13.84 -12.47
C CYS A 215 3.68 -12.80 -13.23
N GLY A 216 4.91 -12.50 -12.78
CA GLY A 216 5.83 -11.68 -13.56
C GLY A 216 6.39 -12.45 -14.75
N ASP A 217 6.86 -11.75 -15.78
CA ASP A 217 7.70 -12.36 -16.80
C ASP A 217 9.04 -12.77 -16.15
N PHE A 218 9.44 -14.03 -16.34
CA PHE A 218 10.65 -14.63 -15.76
C PHE A 218 11.84 -14.56 -16.71
#